data_AF-A0A0D7BRM0-F1
#
_entry.id   AF-A0A0D7BRM0-F1
#
_cell.length_a   1.000
_cell.length_b   1.000
_cell.length_c   1.000
_cell.angle_alpha   90.00
_cell.angle_beta   90.00
_cell.angle_gamma   90.00
#
_symmetry.space_group_name_H-M   'P 1'
#
loop_
_entity.id
_entity.type
_entity.pdbx_description
1 polymer ?
#
loop_
_entity_poly.entity_id
_entity_poly.type
_entity_poly.pdbx_seq_one_letter_code
_entity_poly.pdbx_strand_id
1 'polypeptide(L)' 'LYCLCRARYNQDDTMIGCDRCDEWYHPGCVDMADTPLDLVDQFICPTCIA' A
#
# COMPACT_ATOMS: atom_id res chain seq x y z
N LEU A 1 -8.47 -6.42 8.80
CA LEU A 1 -8.75 -5.14 8.12
C LEU A 1 -7.39 -4.66 7.63
N TYR A 2 -7.28 -4.29 6.37
CA TYR A 2 -5.99 -3.94 5.76
C TYR A 2 -5.97 -2.45 5.41
N CYS A 3 -4.78 -1.94 5.16
CA CYS A 3 -4.53 -0.54 4.83
C CYS A 3 -4.95 0.46 5.95
N LEU A 4 -4.56 1.72 5.79
CA LEU A 4 -4.92 2.84 6.66
C LEU A 4 -6.44 3.05 6.75
N CYS A 5 -7.18 2.72 5.68
CA CYS A 5 -8.63 2.83 5.62
C CYS A 5 -9.37 1.76 6.43
N ARG A 6 -8.66 0.78 7.00
CA ARG A 6 -9.22 -0.38 7.69
C ARG A 6 -10.34 -1.04 6.87
N ALA A 7 -10.13 -1.21 5.57
CA ALA A 7 -11.10 -1.84 4.69
C ALA A 7 -10.96 -3.38 4.71
N ARG A 8 -12.00 -4.08 4.26
CA ARG A 8 -11.90 -5.50 3.95
C ARG A 8 -11.16 -5.65 2.62
N TYR A 9 -10.39 -6.73 2.49
CA TYR A 9 -9.75 -7.08 1.22
C TYR A 9 -10.81 -7.25 0.14
N ASN A 10 -10.59 -6.63 -1.01
CA ASN A 10 -11.39 -6.77 -2.21
C ASN A 10 -10.48 -7.26 -3.34
N GLN A 11 -10.94 -8.23 -4.14
CA GLN A 11 -10.11 -8.81 -5.20
C GLN A 11 -9.90 -7.86 -6.39
N ASP A 12 -10.78 -6.87 -6.55
CA ASP A 12 -10.65 -5.83 -7.56
C ASP A 12 -9.72 -4.68 -7.15
N ASP A 13 -9.31 -4.61 -5.87
CA ASP A 13 -8.49 -3.51 -5.36
C ASP A 13 -7.00 -3.87 -5.50
N THR A 14 -6.26 -3.04 -6.24
CA THR A 14 -4.80 -3.14 -6.30
C THR A 14 -4.19 -2.77 -4.95
N MET A 15 -3.31 -3.63 -4.43
CA MET A 15 -2.61 -3.41 -3.16
C MET A 15 -1.10 -3.48 -3.35
N ILE A 16 -0.36 -2.71 -2.55
CA ILE A 16 1.09 -2.74 -2.45
C ILE A 16 1.51 -3.15 -1.04
N GLY A 17 2.50 -4.04 -0.95
CA GLY A 17 3.03 -4.54 0.31
C GLY A 17 4.23 -3.73 0.78
N CYS A 18 4.30 -3.42 2.08
CA CYS A 18 5.40 -2.68 2.70
C CYS A 18 6.55 -3.62 3.09
N ASP A 19 7.77 -3.34 2.65
CA ASP A 19 8.97 -4.13 2.94
C ASP A 19 9.47 -4.03 4.40
N ARG A 20 8.91 -3.12 5.21
CA ARG A 20 9.31 -2.93 6.62
C ARG A 20 8.40 -3.63 7.62
N CYS A 21 7.09 -3.60 7.37
CA CYS A 21 6.09 -4.11 8.30
C CYS A 21 5.24 -5.24 7.72
N ASP A 22 5.51 -5.66 6.48
CA ASP A 22 4.77 -6.71 5.76
C ASP A 22 3.25 -6.45 5.69
N GLU A 23 2.83 -5.19 5.85
CA GLU A 23 1.42 -4.80 5.72
C GLU A 23 1.07 -4.37 4.29
N TRP A 24 -0.20 -4.56 3.94
CA TRP A 24 -0.76 -4.26 2.63
C TRP A 24 -1.55 -2.96 2.64
N TYR A 25 -1.28 -2.12 1.65
CA TYR A 25 -1.85 -0.79 1.50
C TYR A 25 -2.43 -0.59 0.12
N HIS A 26 -3.50 0.20 0.00
CA HIS A 26 -3.96 0.65 -1.30
C HIS A 26 -3.07 1.80 -1.75
N PRO A 27 -2.60 1.79 -3.02
CA PRO A 27 -1.83 2.90 -3.58
C PRO A 27 -2.52 4.24 -3.37
N GLY A 28 -3.84 4.31 -3.59
CA GLY A 28 -4.61 5.53 -3.36
C GLY A 28 -4.75 5.95 -1.89
N CYS A 29 -4.54 5.05 -0.93
CA CYS A 29 -4.54 5.41 0.49
C CYS A 29 -3.18 5.93 0.98
N VAL A 30 -2.11 5.73 0.21
CA VAL A 30 -0.74 6.14 0.55
C VAL A 30 -0.19 7.18 -0.44
N ASP A 31 -1.09 7.90 -1.11
CA ASP A 31 -0.76 8.95 -2.11
C ASP A 31 0.06 8.43 -3.32
N MET A 32 -0.06 7.14 -3.62
CA MET A 32 0.57 6.47 -4.75
C MET A 32 -0.44 6.08 -5.84
N ALA A 33 -1.62 6.71 -5.88
CA ALA A 33 -2.66 6.42 -6.88
C ALA A 33 -2.15 6.56 -8.33
N ASP A 34 -1.33 7.58 -8.58
CA ASP A 34 -0.73 7.88 -9.89
C ASP A 34 0.68 7.28 -10.05
N THR A 35 1.18 6.56 -9.04
CA THR A 35 2.51 5.95 -9.11
C THR A 35 2.43 4.61 -9.83
N PRO A 36 3.22 4.37 -10.89
CA PRO A 36 3.27 3.08 -11.56
C PRO A 36 3.88 2.03 -10.63
N LEU A 37 3.03 1.17 -10.06
CA LEU A 37 3.42 0.14 -9.09
C LEU A 37 4.41 -0.87 -9.69
N ASP A 38 4.34 -1.12 -11.00
CA ASP A 38 5.26 -2.00 -11.72
C ASP A 38 6.72 -1.50 -11.70
N LEU A 39 6.93 -0.22 -11.40
CA LEU A 39 8.25 0.39 -11.25
C LEU A 39 8.69 0.51 -9.79
N VAL A 40 7.86 0.07 -8.85
CA VAL A 40 8.15 0.14 -7.41
C VAL A 40 8.81 -1.17 -6.97
N ASP A 41 10.15 -1.17 -6.95
CA ASP A 41 10.95 -2.30 -6.44
C ASP A 41 10.86 -2.45 -4.91
N GLN A 42 10.71 -1.33 -4.19
CA GLN A 42 10.63 -1.33 -2.73
C GLN A 42 9.64 -0.27 -2.26
N PHE A 43 8.69 -0.68 -1.44
CA PHE A 43 7.69 0.22 -0.86
C PHE A 43 7.82 0.25 0.65
N ILE A 44 7.96 1.46 1.20
CA ILE A 44 7.94 1.70 2.64
C ILE A 44 6.70 2.54 2.95
N CYS A 45 5.80 2.02 3.78
CA CYS A 45 4.58 2.74 4.15
C CYS A 45 4.91 3.99 4.99
N PRO A 46 4.07 5.05 4.94
CA PRO A 46 4.33 6.29 5.69
C PRO A 46 4.43 6.07 7.20
N THR A 47 3.76 5.05 7.74
CA THR A 47 3.88 4.66 9.16
C THR A 47 5.28 4.15 9.53
N CYS A 48 6.02 3.55 8.59
CA CYS A 48 7.38 3.08 8.80
C CYS A 48 8.45 4.16 8.49
N ILE A 49 8.07 5.21 7.77
CA ILE A 49 8.93 6.36 7.47
C ILE A 49 8.84 7.42 8.58
N ALA A 50 7.66 7.58 9.19
CA ALA A 50 7.42 8.45 10.34
C ALA A 50 8.22 8.01 11.58
#